data_AF-A0A3M2STL1-F1
#
_entry.id   AF-A0A3M2STL1-F1
#
_cell.length_a   1.000
_cell.length_b   1.000
_cell.length_c   1.000
_cell.angle_alpha   90.00
_cell.angle_beta   90.00
_cell.angle_gamma   90.00
#
_symmetry.space_group_name_H-M   'P 1'
#
loop_
_entity.id
_entity.type
_entity.pdbx_description
1 polymer ?
#
loop_
_entity_poly.entity_id
_entity_poly.type
_entity_poly.pdbx_seq_one_letter_code
_entity_poly.pdbx_strand_id
1 'polypeptide(L)'
;MSDASETSCHNLDEAKWNWKEVQALLQCDEDLQSPSKPPYVNVLRKQSVYFSASIFAIHVSLIKQESTTYVTGLKFVSDDKSTSMGYALPGGWIMHEIKQFKGFEVALSERGIHALRIIVDDHSSPSSWIGSTHKASITNRLVLQQNADALEASFDYYKMVTLSVGHKLLSVKSRQPAKPSWIDHMMKNALWYPMPPPRKLYFNHESFLGGDPLVPGYRPVAWGLFGGDDGSRLSSLTGITFALGMDFIKRMSFVYAGEDSPTTHMRVGTPPWPSRGYTDCSEHFRINGPGGESINRVQALVKDCDRITERYFGRKEPLYYKVSWAPLM
;
A
#
# COMPACT_ATOMS: atom_id res chain seq x y z
N MET A 1 -31.67 3.79 -55.14
CA MET A 1 -31.18 2.43 -54.82
C MET A 1 -29.67 2.53 -54.75
N SER A 2 -28.97 2.39 -53.64
CA SER A 2 -29.30 2.06 -52.25
C SER A 2 -28.08 2.45 -51.43
N ASP A 3 -28.33 2.94 -50.21
CA ASP A 3 -27.36 3.11 -49.13
C ASP A 3 -26.53 1.85 -48.85
N ALA A 4 -25.30 2.06 -48.39
CA ALA A 4 -24.78 1.36 -47.22
C ALA A 4 -23.68 2.21 -46.56
N SER A 5 -24.05 2.69 -45.38
CA SER A 5 -23.43 3.59 -44.43
C SER A 5 -22.09 3.13 -43.85
N GLU A 6 -21.30 4.17 -43.53
CA GLU A 6 -20.25 4.25 -42.51
C GLU A 6 -20.48 3.36 -41.28
N THR A 7 -19.39 2.82 -40.73
CA THR A 7 -19.30 2.56 -39.29
C THR A 7 -18.05 3.28 -38.78
N SER A 8 -18.30 4.38 -38.09
CA SER A 8 -17.30 5.35 -37.67
C SER A 8 -16.43 4.81 -36.54
N CYS A 9 -15.12 4.94 -36.69
CA CYS A 9 -14.17 4.99 -35.58
C CYS A 9 -14.31 6.34 -34.88
N HIS A 10 -15.37 6.53 -34.08
CA HIS A 10 -15.52 7.75 -33.27
C HIS A 10 -15.11 7.49 -31.81
N ASN A 11 -14.04 8.20 -31.41
CA ASN A 11 -13.78 8.80 -30.10
C ASN A 11 -13.60 7.88 -28.88
N LEU A 12 -12.45 7.19 -28.83
CA LEU A 12 -11.84 6.77 -27.56
C LEU A 12 -10.88 7.84 -26.99
N ASP A 13 -10.53 8.88 -27.76
CA ASP A 13 -9.49 9.87 -27.43
C ASP A 13 -9.97 11.12 -26.63
N GLU A 14 -11.28 11.32 -26.41
CA GLU A 14 -11.79 12.52 -25.71
C GLU A 14 -12.39 12.27 -24.31
N ALA A 15 -12.40 11.03 -23.82
CA ALA A 15 -12.92 10.75 -22.48
C ALA A 15 -11.90 11.16 -21.40
N LYS A 16 -12.26 12.12 -20.54
CA LYS A 16 -11.50 12.36 -19.29
C LYS A 16 -11.71 11.18 -18.35
N TRP A 17 -10.68 10.35 -18.24
CA TRP A 17 -10.63 9.24 -17.30
C TRP A 17 -10.20 9.71 -15.92
N ASN A 18 -10.84 9.19 -14.88
CA ASN A 18 -10.36 9.34 -13.52
C ASN A 18 -9.63 8.06 -13.09
N TRP A 19 -8.31 8.09 -13.22
CA TRP A 19 -7.43 6.98 -12.91
C TRP A 19 -7.01 6.99 -11.45
N LYS A 20 -7.05 5.81 -10.83
CA LYS A 20 -6.34 5.55 -9.58
C LYS A 20 -5.28 4.49 -9.82
N GLU A 21 -4.09 4.69 -9.26
CA GLU A 21 -2.92 3.84 -9.51
C GLU A 21 -2.28 3.36 -8.21
N VAL A 22 -1.80 2.12 -8.22
CA VAL A 22 -0.79 1.61 -7.30
C VAL A 22 0.43 1.16 -8.09
N GLN A 23 1.61 1.33 -7.50
CA GLN A 23 2.87 0.93 -8.11
C GLN A 23 3.82 0.39 -7.04
N ALA A 24 4.57 -0.65 -7.42
CA ALA A 24 5.61 -1.28 -6.62
C ALA A 24 6.94 -0.51 -6.66
N LEU A 25 7.07 0.47 -7.56
CA LEU A 25 8.27 1.27 -7.65
C LEU A 25 8.43 2.12 -6.39
N LEU A 26 9.55 1.94 -5.71
CA LEU A 26 9.96 2.79 -4.61
C LEU A 26 10.25 4.19 -5.17
N GLN A 27 9.39 5.16 -4.87
CA GLN A 27 9.67 6.57 -5.12
C GLN A 27 10.19 7.19 -3.82
N CYS A 28 11.50 7.48 -3.77
CA CYS A 28 12.07 8.40 -2.79
C CYS A 28 11.62 9.84 -3.14
N ASP A 29 11.53 10.76 -2.18
CA ASP A 29 11.36 12.19 -2.54
C ASP A 29 12.58 12.64 -3.35
N GLU A 30 12.36 13.53 -4.33
CA GLU A 30 13.43 14.06 -5.19
C GLU A 30 14.55 14.74 -4.38
N ASP A 31 14.21 15.28 -3.20
CA ASP A 31 15.15 15.90 -2.27
C ASP A 31 16.01 14.86 -1.51
N LEU A 32 15.58 13.59 -1.46
CA LEU A 32 16.34 12.50 -0.86
C LEU A 32 17.25 11.87 -1.92
N GLN A 33 18.49 12.36 -2.06
CA GLN A 33 19.51 11.73 -2.91
C GLN A 33 19.68 10.25 -2.52
N SER A 34 19.06 9.35 -3.28
CA SER A 34 19.19 7.91 -3.08
C SER A 34 20.45 7.41 -3.80
N PRO A 35 21.29 6.57 -3.15
CA PRO A 35 22.40 5.92 -3.85
C PRO A 35 21.86 5.04 -4.98
N SER A 36 22.58 5.05 -6.10
CA SER A 36 22.27 4.35 -7.35
C SER A 36 22.18 2.83 -7.18
N LYS A 37 21.09 2.31 -6.62
CA LYS A 37 20.68 0.91 -6.80
C LYS A 37 19.86 0.83 -8.09
N PRO A 38 20.06 -0.18 -8.93
CA PRO A 38 19.14 -0.41 -10.05
C PRO A 38 17.73 -0.57 -9.46
N PRO A 39 16.69 -0.05 -10.11
CA PRO A 39 15.35 -0.16 -9.59
C PRO A 39 14.99 -1.65 -9.43
N TYR A 40 14.42 -2.03 -8.28
CA TYR A 40 13.94 -3.40 -8.04
C TYR A 40 12.89 -3.86 -9.07
N VAL A 41 12.36 -2.89 -9.80
CA VAL A 41 11.32 -3.00 -10.81
C VAL A 41 11.80 -2.29 -12.07
N ASN A 42 11.82 -2.98 -13.20
CA ASN A 42 12.01 -2.34 -14.50
C ASN A 42 10.68 -2.37 -15.26
N VAL A 43 10.11 -1.21 -15.58
CA VAL A 43 8.84 -1.14 -16.32
C VAL A 43 9.12 -1.41 -17.80
N LEU A 44 8.87 -2.65 -18.24
CA LEU A 44 9.19 -3.09 -19.60
C LEU A 44 7.99 -3.01 -20.54
N ARG A 45 6.79 -3.25 -20.02
CA ARG A 45 5.57 -3.34 -20.85
C ARG A 45 4.37 -2.77 -20.13
N LYS A 46 3.72 -1.77 -20.73
CA LYS A 46 2.42 -1.25 -20.31
C LYS A 46 1.31 -1.81 -21.21
N GLN A 47 0.19 -2.17 -20.62
CA GLN A 47 -0.99 -2.67 -21.33
C GLN A 47 -2.24 -2.02 -20.74
N SER A 48 -3.23 -1.73 -21.60
CA SER A 48 -4.50 -1.13 -21.20
C SER A 48 -5.67 -1.97 -21.72
N VAL A 49 -6.73 -2.07 -20.92
CA VAL A 49 -7.97 -2.77 -21.24
C VAL A 49 -9.13 -1.83 -20.94
N TYR A 50 -10.04 -1.69 -21.90
CA TYR A 50 -11.24 -0.87 -21.77
C TYR A 50 -12.47 -1.78 -21.92
N PHE A 51 -13.43 -1.63 -21.02
CA PHE A 51 -14.65 -2.42 -21.05
C PHE A 51 -15.71 -1.69 -21.89
N SER A 52 -16.11 -2.34 -22.99
CA SER A 52 -17.25 -1.91 -23.81
C SER A 52 -18.55 -2.60 -23.41
N ALA A 53 -18.47 -3.67 -22.63
CA ALA A 53 -19.58 -4.49 -22.18
C ALA A 53 -19.41 -4.86 -20.70
N SER A 54 -20.50 -5.30 -20.07
CA SER A 54 -20.48 -5.80 -18.70
C SER A 54 -19.61 -7.05 -18.60
N ILE A 55 -18.66 -7.04 -17.69
CA ILE A 55 -17.84 -8.21 -17.36
C ILE A 55 -18.52 -9.06 -16.29
N PHE A 56 -18.54 -10.37 -16.48
CA PHE A 56 -19.15 -11.32 -15.54
C PHE A 56 -18.13 -12.22 -14.84
N ALA A 57 -16.88 -12.25 -15.31
CA ALA A 57 -15.80 -12.98 -14.64
C ALA A 57 -14.44 -12.30 -14.80
N ILE A 58 -13.64 -12.41 -13.75
CA ILE A 58 -12.23 -12.01 -13.73
C ILE A 58 -11.38 -13.23 -13.40
N HIS A 59 -10.37 -13.46 -14.22
CA HIS A 59 -9.36 -14.48 -14.01
C HIS A 59 -8.05 -13.80 -13.62
N VAL A 60 -7.40 -14.29 -12.59
CA VAL A 60 -6.09 -13.81 -12.13
C VAL A 60 -5.07 -14.92 -12.30
N SER A 61 -3.91 -14.60 -12.88
CA SER A 61 -2.79 -15.53 -12.96
C SER A 61 -1.69 -15.14 -11.99
N LEU A 62 -1.09 -16.15 -11.36
CA LEU A 62 -0.09 -15.99 -10.32
C LEU A 62 1.13 -16.87 -10.61
N ILE A 63 2.29 -16.39 -10.18
CA ILE A 63 3.49 -17.20 -10.02
C ILE A 63 3.92 -17.18 -8.56
N LYS A 64 4.44 -18.30 -8.04
CA LYS A 64 5.02 -18.37 -6.70
C LYS A 64 6.53 -18.32 -6.79
N GLN A 65 7.14 -17.44 -6.01
CA GLN A 65 8.58 -17.33 -5.81
C GLN A 65 8.86 -17.41 -4.32
N GLU A 66 9.55 -18.46 -3.90
CA GLU A 66 9.79 -18.75 -2.48
C GLU A 66 8.48 -18.75 -1.65
N SER A 67 8.32 -17.77 -0.75
CA SER A 67 7.16 -17.60 0.12
C SER A 67 6.15 -16.55 -0.38
N THR A 68 6.41 -15.94 -1.54
CA THR A 68 5.64 -14.83 -2.08
C THR A 68 4.99 -15.24 -3.41
N THR A 69 3.77 -14.76 -3.65
CA THR A 69 3.16 -14.86 -4.98
C THR A 69 3.29 -13.53 -5.70
N TYR A 70 3.29 -13.54 -7.02
CA TYR A 70 3.20 -12.35 -7.86
C TYR A 70 2.09 -12.52 -8.88
N VAL A 71 1.29 -11.47 -9.06
CA VAL A 71 0.31 -11.40 -10.13
C VAL A 71 1.03 -11.23 -11.46
N THR A 72 0.74 -12.10 -12.43
CA THR A 72 1.39 -12.08 -13.73
C THR A 72 0.47 -11.67 -14.86
N GLY A 73 -0.85 -11.79 -14.67
CA GLY A 73 -1.82 -11.43 -15.67
C GLY A 73 -3.25 -11.40 -15.14
N LEU A 74 -4.10 -10.72 -15.90
CA LEU A 74 -5.54 -10.63 -15.68
C LEU A 74 -6.26 -10.98 -16.98
N LYS A 75 -7.39 -11.66 -16.88
CA LYS A 75 -8.29 -11.90 -18.00
C LYS A 75 -9.72 -11.58 -17.58
N PHE A 76 -10.40 -10.80 -18.40
CA PHE A 76 -11.75 -10.33 -18.19
C PHE A 76 -12.66 -11.00 -19.21
N VAL A 77 -13.79 -11.51 -18.76
CA VAL A 77 -14.77 -12.19 -19.62
C VAL A 77 -16.06 -11.38 -19.61
N SER A 78 -16.50 -11.02 -20.81
CA SER A 78 -17.82 -10.45 -21.11
C SER A 78 -18.53 -11.37 -22.11
N ASP A 79 -19.83 -11.15 -22.32
CA ASP A 79 -20.68 -12.01 -23.17
C ASP A 79 -20.09 -12.22 -24.58
N ASP A 80 -19.52 -11.17 -25.17
CA ASP A 80 -19.07 -11.21 -26.57
C ASP A 80 -17.58 -11.53 -26.75
N LYS A 81 -16.78 -11.34 -25.71
CA LYS A 81 -15.31 -11.35 -25.83
C LYS A 81 -14.63 -11.58 -24.48
N SER A 82 -13.44 -12.18 -24.55
CA SER A 82 -12.49 -12.14 -23.44
C SER A 82 -11.27 -11.29 -23.79
N THR A 83 -10.84 -10.45 -22.85
CA THR A 83 -9.66 -9.59 -23.00
C THR A 83 -8.70 -9.87 -21.87
N SER A 84 -7.41 -10.04 -22.19
CA SER A 84 -6.38 -10.33 -21.20
C SER A 84 -5.24 -9.33 -21.25
N MET A 85 -4.59 -9.13 -20.11
CA MET A 85 -3.33 -8.42 -19.98
C MET A 85 -2.30 -9.24 -19.19
N GLY A 86 -1.03 -9.05 -19.52
CA GLY A 86 0.07 -9.78 -18.90
C GLY A 86 0.20 -11.22 -19.43
N TYR A 87 0.60 -12.12 -18.55
CA TYR A 87 0.96 -13.51 -18.85
C TYR A 87 0.25 -14.47 -17.91
N ALA A 88 -0.09 -15.64 -18.43
CA ALA A 88 -0.56 -16.75 -17.61
C ALA A 88 0.14 -18.03 -18.00
N LEU A 89 0.45 -18.83 -16.98
CA LEU A 89 0.84 -20.21 -17.20
C LEU A 89 -0.38 -21.01 -17.69
N PRO A 90 -0.20 -22.03 -18.55
CA PRO A 90 -1.29 -22.91 -18.94
C PRO A 90 -2.02 -23.48 -17.72
N GLY A 91 -3.35 -23.33 -17.67
CA GLY A 91 -4.19 -23.76 -16.53
C GLY A 91 -4.06 -22.90 -15.26
N GLY A 92 -3.20 -21.88 -15.26
CA GLY A 92 -2.87 -21.05 -14.09
C GLY A 92 -3.79 -19.85 -13.86
N TRP A 93 -5.07 -19.94 -14.21
CA TRP A 93 -6.05 -18.88 -14.00
C TRP A 93 -6.97 -19.23 -12.83
N ILE A 94 -7.02 -18.35 -11.83
CA ILE A 94 -8.02 -18.43 -10.76
C ILE A 94 -9.19 -17.54 -11.16
N MET A 95 -10.34 -18.16 -11.42
CA MET A 95 -11.56 -17.49 -11.87
C MET A 95 -12.38 -16.99 -10.67
N HIS A 96 -12.96 -15.81 -10.81
CA HIS A 96 -13.95 -15.26 -9.90
C HIS A 96 -15.10 -14.65 -10.69
N GLU A 97 -16.32 -15.12 -10.42
CA GLU A 97 -17.54 -14.58 -11.01
C GLU A 97 -17.94 -13.28 -10.31
N ILE A 98 -18.42 -12.33 -11.10
CA ILE A 98 -18.78 -11.00 -10.63
C ILE A 98 -20.09 -10.55 -11.28
N LYS A 99 -20.85 -9.72 -10.57
CA LYS A 99 -22.02 -9.01 -11.13
C LYS A 99 -21.71 -7.55 -11.44
N GLN A 100 -20.82 -6.98 -10.65
CA GLN A 100 -20.31 -5.62 -10.77
C GLN A 100 -18.82 -5.64 -10.43
N PHE A 101 -18.09 -4.63 -10.89
CA PHE A 101 -16.67 -4.53 -10.63
C PHE A 101 -16.32 -3.11 -10.21
N LYS A 102 -15.93 -2.95 -8.95
CA LYS A 102 -15.52 -1.67 -8.35
C LYS A 102 -14.00 -1.47 -8.33
N GLY A 103 -13.24 -2.53 -8.65
CA GLY A 103 -11.78 -2.53 -8.60
C GLY A 103 -11.23 -3.57 -7.62
N PHE A 104 -10.09 -3.27 -7.01
CA PHE A 104 -9.35 -4.22 -6.18
C PHE A 104 -8.89 -3.64 -4.85
N GLU A 105 -8.89 -4.46 -3.80
CA GLU A 105 -7.87 -4.32 -2.76
C GLU A 105 -6.59 -4.99 -3.26
N VAL A 106 -5.45 -4.36 -3.01
CA VAL A 106 -4.16 -4.79 -3.56
C VAL A 106 -3.19 -5.05 -2.43
N ALA A 107 -2.52 -6.19 -2.48
CA ALA A 107 -1.35 -6.49 -1.65
C ALA A 107 -0.09 -6.40 -2.52
N LEU A 108 0.89 -5.59 -2.14
CA LEU A 108 2.12 -5.35 -2.90
C LEU A 108 3.34 -5.08 -2.01
N SER A 109 4.53 -5.26 -2.60
CA SER A 109 5.82 -4.85 -2.03
C SER A 109 6.59 -3.98 -3.02
N GLU A 110 7.83 -3.64 -2.68
CA GLU A 110 8.78 -2.97 -3.58
C GLU A 110 9.16 -3.79 -4.83
N ARG A 111 8.72 -5.06 -4.90
CA ARG A 111 9.07 -6.01 -5.98
C ARG A 111 7.93 -6.31 -6.95
N GLY A 112 6.71 -5.93 -6.61
CA GLY A 112 5.52 -6.18 -7.43
C GLY A 112 4.25 -6.40 -6.62
N ILE A 113 3.17 -6.65 -7.35
CA ILE A 113 1.84 -6.94 -6.80
C ILE A 113 1.76 -8.42 -6.47
N HIS A 114 1.43 -8.73 -5.20
CA HIS A 114 1.45 -10.09 -4.67
C HIS A 114 0.11 -10.80 -4.74
N ALA A 115 -0.96 -10.07 -4.42
CA ALA A 115 -2.30 -10.61 -4.35
C ALA A 115 -3.34 -9.53 -4.68
N LEU A 116 -4.48 -9.98 -5.18
CA LEU A 116 -5.63 -9.14 -5.45
C LEU A 116 -6.84 -9.68 -4.72
N ARG A 117 -7.68 -8.77 -4.25
CA ARG A 117 -9.03 -9.08 -3.83
C ARG A 117 -9.99 -8.26 -4.67
N ILE A 118 -10.85 -8.95 -5.41
CA ILE A 118 -11.85 -8.35 -6.29
C ILE A 118 -13.00 -7.80 -5.45
N ILE A 119 -13.39 -6.55 -5.73
CA ILE A 119 -14.51 -5.87 -5.06
C ILE A 119 -15.68 -5.72 -6.03
N VAL A 120 -16.81 -6.31 -5.65
CA VAL A 120 -17.98 -6.48 -6.51
C VAL A 120 -19.03 -5.40 -6.22
N ASP A 121 -19.37 -5.16 -4.96
CA ASP A 121 -20.25 -4.06 -4.54
C ASP A 121 -19.94 -3.58 -3.09
N ASP A 122 -20.60 -2.49 -2.64
CA ASP A 122 -20.36 -1.85 -1.33
C ASP A 122 -21.02 -2.60 -0.14
N HIS A 123 -21.89 -3.57 -0.39
CA HIS A 123 -22.73 -4.29 0.56
C HIS A 123 -22.45 -5.80 0.62
N SER A 124 -21.77 -6.38 -0.38
CA SER A 124 -21.33 -7.77 -0.39
C SER A 124 -19.99 -7.93 0.32
N SER A 125 -19.81 -9.12 0.89
CA SER A 125 -18.51 -9.50 1.42
C SER A 125 -17.50 -9.52 0.26
N PRO A 126 -16.32 -8.91 0.44
CA PRO A 126 -15.33 -8.89 -0.62
C PRO A 126 -14.82 -10.32 -0.86
N SER A 127 -14.30 -10.57 -2.07
CA SER A 127 -13.79 -11.91 -2.43
C SER A 127 -12.66 -12.39 -1.51
N SER A 128 -12.31 -13.68 -1.58
CA SER A 128 -11.07 -14.15 -0.97
C SER A 128 -9.86 -13.52 -1.66
N TRP A 129 -8.74 -13.40 -0.94
CA TRP A 129 -7.49 -12.98 -1.57
C TRP A 129 -7.03 -14.02 -2.59
N ILE A 130 -6.72 -13.56 -3.80
CA ILE A 130 -6.10 -14.36 -4.85
C ILE A 130 -4.59 -14.07 -4.82
N GLY A 131 -3.85 -14.94 -4.15
CA GLY A 131 -2.42 -14.78 -3.86
C GLY A 131 -2.13 -14.70 -2.35
N SER A 132 -0.88 -14.39 -2.00
CA SER A 132 -0.38 -14.28 -0.63
C SER A 132 -0.25 -12.82 -0.22
N THR A 133 -0.83 -12.47 0.92
CA THR A 133 -0.65 -11.16 1.58
C THR A 133 0.54 -11.15 2.55
N HIS A 134 1.29 -12.25 2.66
CA HIS A 134 2.40 -12.36 3.59
C HIS A 134 3.47 -11.30 3.31
N LYS A 135 3.80 -10.51 4.34
CA LYS A 135 4.78 -9.41 4.28
C LYS A 135 4.49 -8.39 3.17
N ALA A 136 3.23 -8.24 2.77
CA ALA A 136 2.81 -7.25 1.79
C ALA A 136 2.21 -6.02 2.48
N SER A 137 2.29 -4.87 1.81
CA SER A 137 1.47 -3.71 2.14
C SER A 137 0.11 -3.85 1.45
N ILE A 138 -0.95 -3.42 2.12
CA ILE A 138 -2.33 -3.53 1.65
C ILE A 138 -2.90 -2.14 1.38
N THR A 139 -3.62 -1.97 0.28
CA THR A 139 -4.32 -0.72 -0.04
C THR A 139 -5.66 -0.93 -0.70
N ASN A 140 -6.58 0.01 -0.42
CA ASN A 140 -7.92 0.07 -1.00
C ASN A 140 -8.03 1.19 -2.04
N ARG A 141 -6.88 1.72 -2.48
CA ARG A 141 -6.78 2.84 -3.41
C ARG A 141 -7.51 2.57 -4.73
N LEU A 142 -7.43 1.34 -5.24
CA LEU A 142 -8.06 0.94 -6.50
C LEU A 142 -9.55 0.59 -6.38
N VAL A 143 -10.16 0.75 -5.20
CA VAL A 143 -11.60 0.54 -5.02
C VAL A 143 -12.32 1.87 -5.30
N LEU A 144 -13.09 1.89 -6.38
CA LEU A 144 -13.89 3.02 -6.84
C LEU A 144 -15.27 3.02 -6.19
N GLN A 145 -15.94 4.17 -6.19
CA GLN A 145 -17.36 4.27 -5.85
C GLN A 145 -18.22 3.83 -7.05
N GLN A 146 -17.78 4.18 -8.25
CA GLN A 146 -18.40 3.79 -9.52
C GLN A 146 -17.85 2.45 -9.98
N ASN A 147 -18.46 1.87 -11.02
CA ASN A 147 -17.89 0.69 -11.66
C ASN A 147 -16.59 1.08 -12.36
N ALA A 148 -15.66 0.15 -12.37
CA ALA A 148 -14.42 0.26 -13.12
C ALA A 148 -14.71 -0.02 -14.60
N ASP A 149 -14.32 0.92 -15.45
CA ASP A 149 -14.55 0.89 -16.90
C ASP A 149 -13.26 0.59 -17.68
N ALA A 150 -12.10 0.72 -17.03
CA ALA A 150 -10.82 0.43 -17.66
C ALA A 150 -9.75 0.06 -16.64
N LEU A 151 -8.71 -0.62 -17.13
CA LEU A 151 -7.48 -0.89 -16.39
C LEU A 151 -6.25 -0.55 -17.22
N GLU A 152 -5.20 -0.17 -16.52
CA GLU A 152 -3.84 -0.20 -17.05
C GLU A 152 -2.95 -1.00 -16.12
N ALA A 153 -2.02 -1.76 -16.68
CA ALA A 153 -1.03 -2.47 -15.89
C ALA A 153 0.33 -2.42 -16.57
N SER A 154 1.37 -2.36 -15.75
CA SER A 154 2.74 -2.48 -16.22
C SER A 154 3.44 -3.68 -15.60
N PHE A 155 4.36 -4.27 -16.36
CA PHE A 155 5.03 -5.51 -16.01
C PHE A 155 6.56 -5.36 -16.04
N ASP A 156 7.18 -5.93 -15.01
CA ASP A 156 8.62 -6.22 -14.93
C ASP A 156 8.82 -7.68 -15.30
N TYR A 157 9.22 -7.89 -16.55
CA TYR A 157 9.15 -9.16 -17.26
C TYR A 157 7.73 -9.75 -17.21
N TYR A 158 7.46 -10.65 -16.27
CA TYR A 158 6.15 -11.27 -16.06
C TYR A 158 5.44 -10.77 -14.80
N LYS A 159 6.11 -10.09 -13.87
CA LYS A 159 5.50 -9.61 -12.61
C LYS A 159 4.75 -8.31 -12.88
N MET A 160 3.51 -8.23 -12.44
CA MET A 160 2.77 -6.97 -12.43
C MET A 160 3.35 -6.05 -11.37
N VAL A 161 3.71 -4.83 -11.77
CA VAL A 161 4.38 -3.85 -10.92
C VAL A 161 3.63 -2.53 -10.83
N THR A 162 2.74 -2.24 -11.78
CA THR A 162 1.74 -1.18 -11.64
C THR A 162 0.37 -1.72 -11.99
N LEU A 163 -0.66 -1.20 -11.32
CA LEU A 163 -2.05 -1.47 -11.65
C LEU A 163 -2.86 -0.20 -11.41
N SER A 164 -3.64 0.15 -12.42
CA SER A 164 -4.50 1.32 -12.42
C SER A 164 -5.91 0.91 -12.78
N VAL A 165 -6.89 1.51 -12.11
CA VAL A 165 -8.32 1.32 -12.38
C VAL A 165 -8.92 2.68 -12.70
N GLY A 166 -9.61 2.75 -13.83
CA GLY A 166 -10.23 3.96 -14.35
C GLY A 166 -11.74 3.83 -14.42
N HIS A 167 -12.42 4.95 -14.20
CA HIS A 167 -13.82 5.11 -14.60
C HIS A 167 -13.97 6.33 -15.51
N LYS A 168 -15.00 6.31 -16.34
CA LYS A 168 -15.34 7.45 -17.20
C LYS A 168 -16.00 8.55 -16.37
N LEU A 169 -15.49 9.79 -16.48
CA LEU A 169 -16.19 10.95 -15.95
C LEU A 169 -17.37 11.27 -16.86
N LEU A 170 -18.58 10.88 -16.45
CA LEU A 170 -19.78 11.36 -17.10
C LEU A 170 -19.97 12.83 -16.72
N SER A 171 -20.27 13.67 -17.72
CA SER A 171 -20.64 15.09 -17.60
C SER A 171 -22.00 15.26 -16.91
N VAL A 172 -22.17 14.67 -15.74
CA VAL A 172 -23.35 14.86 -14.91
C VAL A 172 -22.92 15.79 -13.78
N LYS A 173 -23.65 16.90 -13.62
CA LYS A 173 -23.58 17.75 -12.43
C LYS A 173 -24.08 16.93 -11.23
N SER A 174 -23.28 15.99 -10.75
CA SER A 174 -23.58 15.28 -9.51
C SER A 174 -23.35 16.24 -8.35
N ARG A 175 -24.21 16.15 -7.33
CA ARG A 175 -23.94 16.79 -6.03
C ARG A 175 -22.56 16.31 -5.60
N GLN A 176 -21.62 17.24 -5.41
CA GLN A 176 -20.33 16.88 -4.83
C GLN A 176 -20.63 16.18 -3.50
N PRO A 177 -20.20 14.91 -3.32
CA PRO A 177 -20.29 14.28 -2.02
C PRO A 177 -19.50 15.14 -1.04
N ALA A 178 -19.92 15.14 0.23
CA ALA A 178 -19.19 15.83 1.28
C ALA A 178 -17.70 15.43 1.21
N LYS A 179 -16.81 16.42 1.31
CA LYS A 179 -15.37 16.18 1.30
C LYS A 179 -15.06 15.15 2.40
N PRO A 180 -14.49 13.99 2.07
CA PRO A 180 -14.20 12.98 3.08
C PRO A 180 -13.26 13.55 4.13
N SER A 181 -13.38 13.08 5.38
CA SER A 181 -12.39 13.43 6.39
C SER A 181 -11.01 13.00 5.91
N TRP A 182 -9.96 13.68 6.36
CA TRP A 182 -8.60 13.29 6.00
C TRP A 182 -8.29 11.85 6.42
N ILE A 183 -8.83 11.39 7.56
CA ILE A 183 -8.70 10.01 8.02
C ILE A 183 -9.31 9.04 7.03
N ASP A 184 -10.55 9.29 6.58
CA ASP A 184 -11.21 8.42 5.60
C ASP A 184 -10.41 8.38 4.29
N HIS A 185 -9.88 9.55 3.88
CA HIS A 185 -9.05 9.66 2.70
C HIS A 185 -7.74 8.87 2.84
N MET A 186 -7.08 8.94 3.99
CA MET A 186 -5.87 8.18 4.29
C MET A 186 -6.14 6.68 4.35
N MET A 187 -7.14 6.26 5.12
CA MET A 187 -7.53 4.86 5.25
C MET A 187 -7.86 4.23 3.90
N LYS A 188 -8.46 5.02 2.99
CA LYS A 188 -8.79 4.57 1.64
C LYS A 188 -7.59 4.47 0.71
N ASN A 189 -6.67 5.43 0.74
CA ASN A 189 -5.66 5.59 -0.32
C ASN A 189 -4.21 5.26 0.11
N ALA A 190 -3.90 5.18 1.40
CA ALA A 190 -2.54 4.83 1.84
C ALA A 190 -2.22 3.35 1.58
N LEU A 191 -0.92 3.04 1.52
CA LEU A 191 -0.38 1.68 1.55
C LEU A 191 -0.12 1.31 3.00
N TRP A 192 -0.86 0.39 3.58
CA TRP A 192 -0.73 0.04 4.99
C TRP A 192 0.11 -1.22 5.17
N TYR A 193 1.01 -1.21 6.15
CA TYR A 193 1.75 -2.40 6.54
C TYR A 193 1.59 -2.69 8.05
N PRO A 194 1.33 -3.96 8.44
CA PRO A 194 1.08 -5.12 7.57
C PRO A 194 -0.35 -5.16 6.99
N MET A 195 -1.30 -4.43 7.59
CA MET A 195 -2.69 -4.34 7.15
C MET A 195 -3.26 -2.97 7.50
N PRO A 196 -4.44 -2.56 6.98
CA PRO A 196 -5.09 -1.33 7.43
C PRO A 196 -5.41 -1.37 8.93
N PRO A 197 -5.18 -0.28 9.67
CA PRO A 197 -5.49 -0.22 11.10
C PRO A 197 -7.00 -0.28 11.39
N PRO A 198 -7.41 -0.77 12.58
CA PRO A 198 -8.78 -0.65 13.04
C PRO A 198 -9.25 0.82 13.05
N ARG A 199 -10.49 1.07 12.64
CA ARG A 199 -11.09 2.43 12.60
C ARG A 199 -11.20 3.11 13.97
N LYS A 200 -11.06 2.34 15.06
CA LYS A 200 -11.06 2.86 16.44
C LYS A 200 -9.74 3.55 16.81
N LEU A 201 -8.72 3.46 15.95
CA LEU A 201 -7.46 4.17 16.11
C LEU A 201 -7.60 5.60 15.56
N TYR A 202 -7.15 6.57 16.35
CA TYR A 202 -7.31 8.01 16.14
C TYR A 202 -6.07 8.69 15.55
N PHE A 203 -5.79 8.62 14.25
CA PHE A 203 -4.55 9.23 13.74
C PHE A 203 -4.46 10.74 13.95
N ASN A 204 -3.31 11.22 14.46
CA ASN A 204 -3.02 12.64 14.52
C ASN A 204 -2.56 13.11 13.13
N HIS A 205 -3.41 13.84 12.41
CA HIS A 205 -3.13 14.43 11.11
C HIS A 205 -1.81 15.21 11.11
N GLU A 206 -1.57 16.01 12.14
CA GLU A 206 -0.43 16.92 12.21
C GLU A 206 0.92 16.21 12.39
N SER A 207 0.91 14.91 12.69
CA SER A 207 2.11 14.09 12.85
C SER A 207 2.68 13.56 11.53
N PHE A 208 1.96 13.70 10.40
CA PHE A 208 2.41 13.21 9.09
C PHE A 208 3.18 14.30 8.32
N LEU A 209 4.42 14.57 8.73
CA LEU A 209 5.24 15.66 8.18
C LEU A 209 6.22 15.24 7.06
N GLY A 210 6.46 13.94 6.84
CA GLY A 210 7.24 13.47 5.67
C GLY A 210 6.42 13.50 4.37
N GLY A 211 7.02 13.17 3.23
CA GLY A 211 6.37 13.16 1.91
C GLY A 211 4.99 12.50 1.87
N ASP A 212 4.06 13.04 1.08
CA ASP A 212 2.65 12.63 1.08
C ASP A 212 2.49 11.11 0.84
N PRO A 213 1.94 10.34 1.82
CA PRO A 213 1.80 8.89 1.71
C PRO A 213 0.76 8.46 0.67
N LEU A 214 0.02 9.42 0.11
CA LEU A 214 -1.05 9.19 -0.85
C LEU A 214 -0.59 9.36 -2.30
N VAL A 215 0.63 9.87 -2.51
CA VAL A 215 1.24 9.97 -3.85
C VAL A 215 1.37 8.57 -4.48
N PRO A 216 1.17 8.41 -5.79
CA PRO A 216 1.50 7.18 -6.51
C PRO A 216 2.96 6.78 -6.28
N GLY A 217 3.21 5.58 -5.77
CA GLY A 217 4.53 5.14 -5.34
C GLY A 217 4.43 4.05 -4.26
N TYR A 218 5.47 3.24 -4.10
CA TYR A 218 5.54 2.32 -2.95
C TYR A 218 6.04 3.06 -1.69
N ARG A 219 5.10 3.67 -0.96
CA ARG A 219 5.37 4.42 0.29
C ARG A 219 4.50 3.90 1.44
N PRO A 220 4.83 2.74 2.03
CA PRO A 220 3.98 2.12 3.04
C PRO A 220 3.99 2.88 4.38
N VAL A 221 2.82 3.06 4.96
CA VAL A 221 2.59 3.47 6.34
C VAL A 221 2.57 2.23 7.22
N ALA A 222 3.66 2.01 7.94
CA ALA A 222 3.77 0.96 8.93
C ALA A 222 3.17 1.42 10.27
N TRP A 223 2.43 0.55 10.94
CA TRP A 223 1.89 0.81 12.27
C TRP A 223 1.96 -0.45 13.15
N GLY A 224 1.80 -0.26 14.46
CA GLY A 224 1.71 -1.34 15.43
C GLY A 224 1.26 -0.84 16.81
N LEU A 225 0.75 -1.74 17.64
CA LEU A 225 0.30 -1.45 19.00
C LEU A 225 1.21 -2.14 20.02
N PHE A 226 2.10 -1.38 20.64
CA PHE A 226 3.04 -1.90 21.64
C PHE A 226 2.42 -2.27 22.97
N GLY A 227 1.19 -1.84 23.23
CA GLY A 227 0.40 -2.38 24.32
C GLY A 227 -0.30 -3.70 24.01
N GLY A 228 -0.31 -4.15 22.75
CA GLY A 228 -1.35 -5.08 22.28
C GLY A 228 -2.69 -4.35 22.06
N ASP A 229 -3.69 -5.07 21.56
CA ASP A 229 -5.00 -4.49 21.19
C ASP A 229 -5.77 -3.93 22.40
N ASP A 230 -5.50 -4.46 23.59
CA ASP A 230 -6.14 -4.11 24.87
C ASP A 230 -5.19 -3.41 25.86
N GLY A 231 -3.94 -3.17 25.47
CA GLY A 231 -2.93 -2.59 26.36
C GLY A 231 -2.32 -3.58 27.37
N SER A 232 -2.67 -4.87 27.32
CA SER A 232 -2.21 -5.91 28.25
C SER A 232 -0.68 -6.03 28.37
N ARG A 233 0.06 -5.65 27.33
CA ARG A 233 1.54 -5.72 27.31
C ARG A 233 2.22 -4.48 27.91
N LEU A 234 1.48 -3.42 28.22
CA LEU A 234 2.08 -2.18 28.76
C LEU A 234 2.70 -2.41 30.14
N SER A 235 2.07 -3.25 30.96
CA SER A 235 2.57 -3.60 32.30
C SER A 235 3.86 -4.42 32.27
N SER A 236 4.20 -5.04 31.14
CA SER A 236 5.45 -5.77 30.97
C SER A 236 6.48 -4.99 30.15
N LEU A 237 6.18 -3.81 29.62
CA LEU A 237 7.13 -3.04 28.80
C LEU A 237 8.32 -2.55 29.65
N THR A 238 9.53 -2.99 29.30
CA THR A 238 10.78 -2.65 30.01
C THR A 238 11.67 -1.68 29.25
N GLY A 239 11.43 -1.52 27.94
CA GLY A 239 12.16 -0.51 27.16
C GLY A 239 11.83 -0.50 25.68
N ILE A 240 12.42 0.48 25.01
CA ILE A 240 12.38 0.70 23.56
C ILE A 240 13.82 0.72 23.07
N THR A 241 14.13 -0.12 22.08
CA THR A 241 15.44 -0.17 21.44
C THR A 241 15.34 0.42 20.04
N PHE A 242 16.28 1.31 19.73
CA PHE A 242 16.45 1.91 18.43
C PHE A 242 17.72 1.33 17.80
N ALA A 243 17.61 0.74 16.61
CA ALA A 243 18.79 0.55 15.78
C ALA A 243 19.01 1.84 14.99
N LEU A 244 20.22 2.34 15.01
CA LEU A 244 20.60 3.59 14.37
C LEU A 244 21.47 3.31 13.14
N GLY A 245 21.20 4.03 12.06
CA GLY A 245 22.15 4.31 11.00
C GLY A 245 23.01 5.53 11.36
N MET A 246 23.79 6.01 10.39
CA MET A 246 24.65 7.18 10.63
C MET A 246 23.84 8.42 11.01
N ASP A 247 22.70 8.67 10.35
CA ASP A 247 21.90 9.91 10.55
C ASP A 247 20.39 9.67 10.74
N PHE A 248 19.96 8.42 10.93
CA PHE A 248 18.54 8.08 11.07
C PHE A 248 18.33 6.85 11.95
N ILE A 249 17.18 6.77 12.61
CA ILE A 249 16.73 5.54 13.27
C ILE A 249 16.42 4.57 12.15
N LYS A 250 17.09 3.40 12.07
CA LYS A 250 16.87 2.25 11.13
C LYS A 250 15.71 1.35 11.53
N ARG A 251 15.51 1.21 12.84
CA ARG A 251 14.52 0.29 13.41
C ARG A 251 14.14 0.73 14.81
N MET A 252 12.86 0.58 15.14
CA MET A 252 12.35 0.67 16.51
C MET A 252 11.84 -0.71 16.94
N SER A 253 12.10 -1.09 18.19
CA SER A 253 11.66 -2.36 18.78
C SER A 253 11.31 -2.17 20.25
N PHE A 254 10.39 -2.97 20.76
CA PHE A 254 9.95 -2.90 22.16
C PHE A 254 10.40 -4.15 22.90
N VAL A 255 10.78 -3.98 24.16
CA VAL A 255 11.31 -5.02 25.05
C VAL A 255 10.36 -5.19 26.22
N TYR A 256 10.07 -6.45 26.56
CA TYR A 256 9.16 -6.79 27.65
C TYR A 256 9.84 -7.65 28.71
N ALA A 257 9.35 -7.59 29.94
CA ALA A 257 9.83 -8.39 31.06
C ALA A 257 9.68 -9.89 30.74
N GLY A 258 10.77 -10.64 30.95
CA GLY A 258 10.82 -12.07 30.65
C GLY A 258 11.13 -12.42 29.19
N GLU A 259 11.34 -11.42 28.31
CA GLU A 259 11.86 -11.64 26.96
C GLU A 259 13.35 -11.27 26.91
N ASP A 260 14.22 -12.24 26.57
CA ASP A 260 15.67 -12.02 26.42
C ASP A 260 16.02 -11.16 25.19
N SER A 261 15.06 -10.91 24.30
CA SER A 261 15.28 -10.14 23.07
C SER A 261 14.05 -9.31 22.68
N PRO A 262 14.22 -8.18 21.97
CA PRO A 262 13.10 -7.37 21.50
C PRO A 262 12.16 -8.17 20.60
N THR A 263 10.84 -8.09 20.88
CA THR A 263 9.84 -8.91 20.19
C THR A 263 9.92 -8.72 18.68
N THR A 264 10.06 -9.83 17.93
CA THR A 264 10.11 -9.85 16.46
C THR A 264 8.85 -9.28 15.80
N HIS A 265 7.70 -9.44 16.44
CA HIS A 265 6.39 -9.08 15.92
C HIS A 265 6.11 -7.58 15.87
N MET A 266 6.98 -6.76 16.47
CA MET A 266 6.77 -5.33 16.56
C MET A 266 8.06 -4.56 16.31
N ARG A 267 8.58 -4.83 15.11
CA ARG A 267 9.71 -4.12 14.53
C ARG A 267 9.16 -3.20 13.45
N VAL A 268 9.39 -1.90 13.63
CA VAL A 268 9.09 -0.91 12.60
C VAL A 268 10.42 -0.46 12.01
N GLY A 269 10.58 -0.59 10.69
CA GLY A 269 11.81 -0.24 9.97
C GLY A 269 12.45 -1.40 9.21
N THR A 270 13.62 -1.15 8.63
CA THR A 270 14.32 -2.13 7.78
C THR A 270 15.00 -3.22 8.62
N PRO A 271 14.94 -4.50 8.22
CA PRO A 271 15.76 -5.53 8.84
C PRO A 271 17.24 -5.23 8.61
N PRO A 272 18.13 -5.58 9.56
CA PRO A 272 19.56 -5.38 9.41
C PRO A 272 20.01 -6.21 8.20
N TRP A 273 20.68 -5.55 7.26
CA TRP A 273 21.25 -6.24 6.12
C TRP A 273 22.45 -7.07 6.62
N PRO A 274 22.65 -8.30 6.15
CA PRO A 274 23.87 -9.06 6.44
C PRO A 274 25.03 -8.47 5.62
N SER A 275 25.44 -7.25 5.94
CA SER A 275 26.56 -6.55 5.29
C SER A 275 27.70 -6.39 6.29
N ARG A 276 28.76 -7.17 6.04
CA ARG A 276 30.15 -7.03 6.47
C ARG A 276 30.42 -5.95 7.55
N GLY A 277 30.50 -6.39 8.81
CA GLY A 277 31.38 -5.78 9.81
C GLY A 277 30.90 -4.50 10.50
N TYR A 278 29.78 -3.89 10.12
CA TYR A 278 29.20 -2.80 10.91
C TYR A 278 28.20 -3.35 11.92
N THR A 279 28.58 -3.34 13.20
CA THR A 279 27.62 -3.43 14.30
C THR A 279 26.70 -2.22 14.23
N ASP A 280 25.43 -2.42 13.91
CA ASP A 280 24.41 -1.37 14.03
C ASP A 280 24.49 -0.81 15.46
N CYS A 281 24.74 0.50 15.58
CA CYS A 281 24.65 1.18 16.86
C CYS A 281 23.21 1.05 17.37
N SER A 282 23.03 0.60 18.60
CA SER A 282 21.71 0.49 19.20
C SER A 282 21.60 1.35 20.44
N GLU A 283 20.59 2.21 20.49
CA GLU A 283 20.24 2.98 21.68
C GLU A 283 19.08 2.31 22.40
N HIS A 284 19.10 2.32 23.72
CA HIS A 284 18.09 1.69 24.55
C HIS A 284 17.49 2.69 25.55
N PHE A 285 16.19 2.93 25.40
CA PHE A 285 15.39 3.75 26.29
C PHE A 285 14.63 2.85 27.27
N ARG A 286 14.94 2.96 28.56
CA ARG A 286 14.30 2.14 29.62
C ARG A 286 12.94 2.70 29.99
N ILE A 287 11.99 1.80 30.25
CA ILE A 287 10.64 2.12 30.72
C ILE A 287 10.30 1.14 31.84
N ASN A 288 9.78 1.61 32.96
CA ASN A 288 9.29 0.75 34.04
C ASN A 288 7.76 0.54 33.93
N GLY A 289 7.34 -0.19 32.89
CA GLY A 289 5.95 -0.60 32.71
C GLY A 289 5.35 -1.31 33.94
N PRO A 290 6.05 -2.26 34.61
CA PRO A 290 5.56 -2.89 35.83
C PRO A 290 5.30 -1.92 36.98
N GLY A 291 6.13 -0.87 37.09
CA GLY A 291 5.95 0.22 38.05
C GLY A 291 4.91 1.27 37.64
N GLY A 292 4.24 1.09 36.50
CA GLY A 292 3.21 2.01 36.00
C GLY A 292 3.75 3.23 35.26
N GLU A 293 5.01 3.24 34.85
CA GLU A 293 5.51 4.30 33.97
C GLU A 293 4.75 4.31 32.65
N SER A 294 4.50 5.51 32.14
CA SER A 294 3.77 5.71 30.88
C SER A 294 4.45 6.77 30.05
N ILE A 295 4.49 6.53 28.74
CA ILE A 295 4.95 7.51 27.76
C ILE A 295 3.88 8.61 27.69
N ASN A 296 4.17 9.76 28.29
CA ASN A 296 3.26 10.90 28.27
C ASN A 296 3.48 11.80 27.05
N ARG A 297 4.64 11.67 26.39
CA ARG A 297 5.10 12.51 25.30
C ARG A 297 6.16 11.78 24.49
N VAL A 298 6.14 12.00 23.20
CA VAL A 298 7.27 11.73 22.31
C VAL A 298 7.58 13.00 21.53
N GLN A 299 8.85 13.19 21.23
CA GLN A 299 9.34 14.24 20.35
C GLN A 299 10.09 13.57 19.22
N ALA A 300 9.72 13.92 17.99
CA ALA A 300 10.41 13.44 16.80
C ALA A 300 11.06 14.63 16.11
N LEU A 301 12.32 14.45 15.73
CA LEU A 301 13.05 15.37 14.88
C LEU A 301 13.08 14.75 13.48
N VAL A 302 12.50 15.42 12.50
CA VAL A 302 12.64 15.03 11.10
C VAL A 302 13.55 16.06 10.44
N LYS A 303 14.70 15.59 9.93
CA LYS A 303 15.61 16.39 9.13
C LYS A 303 15.29 16.11 7.66
N ASP A 304 14.74 17.10 6.98
CA ASP A 304 14.48 17.06 5.55
C ASP A 304 15.27 18.20 4.91
N CYS A 305 16.30 17.87 4.12
CA CYS A 305 17.12 18.78 3.31
C CYS A 305 17.14 20.25 3.78
N ASP A 306 17.74 20.48 4.97
CA ASP A 306 17.94 21.78 5.66
C ASP A 306 16.82 22.30 6.57
N ARG A 307 15.72 21.58 6.75
CA ARG A 307 14.66 21.88 7.73
C ARG A 307 14.62 20.87 8.85
N ILE A 308 14.77 21.39 10.08
CA ILE A 308 14.55 20.65 11.31
C ILE A 308 13.16 21.04 11.83
N THR A 309 12.27 20.06 11.96
CA THR A 309 10.97 20.29 12.60
C THR A 309 10.91 19.55 13.93
N GLU A 310 10.66 20.29 15.01
CA GLU A 310 10.43 19.74 16.36
C GLU A 310 8.93 19.73 16.67
N ARG A 311 8.42 18.65 17.28
CA ARG A 311 7.06 18.63 17.83
C ARG A 311 6.93 17.84 19.12
N TYR A 312 6.00 18.29 19.97
CA TYR A 312 5.65 17.68 21.24
C TYR A 312 4.27 17.03 21.16
N PHE A 313 4.11 15.84 21.75
CA PHE A 313 2.81 15.19 21.90
C PHE A 313 2.45 15.06 23.39
N GLY A 314 1.21 15.32 23.79
CA GLY A 314 0.78 15.31 25.20
C GLY A 314 -0.25 14.23 25.52
N ARG A 315 -0.48 13.97 26.82
CA ARG A 315 -1.34 12.92 27.41
C ARG A 315 -2.81 12.83 26.92
N LYS A 316 -3.29 13.79 26.10
CA LYS A 316 -4.65 13.85 25.55
C LYS A 316 -4.71 13.66 24.03
N GLU A 317 -3.57 13.53 23.38
CA GLU A 317 -3.46 13.30 21.96
C GLU A 317 -2.94 11.88 21.74
N PRO A 318 -3.67 11.05 20.98
CA PRO A 318 -3.24 9.67 20.77
C PRO A 318 -1.96 9.68 19.90
N LEU A 319 -0.98 8.88 20.34
CA LEU A 319 0.39 8.91 19.83
C LEU A 319 0.49 8.08 18.53
N TYR A 320 0.59 8.75 17.38
CA TYR A 320 0.87 8.10 16.09
C TYR A 320 2.18 8.63 15.54
N TYR A 321 3.06 7.71 15.17
CA TYR A 321 4.31 8.02 14.49
C TYR A 321 4.17 7.63 13.03
N LYS A 322 4.42 8.59 12.13
CA LYS A 322 4.89 8.29 10.79
C LYS A 322 6.40 8.20 10.87
N VAL A 323 6.96 7.00 10.80
CA VAL A 323 8.38 6.86 10.50
C VAL A 323 8.48 6.76 8.98
N SER A 324 8.72 7.90 8.34
CA SER A 324 9.04 7.95 6.91
C SER A 324 10.50 7.54 6.73
N TRP A 325 10.72 6.57 5.87
CA TRP A 325 12.04 6.01 5.61
C TRP A 325 12.57 6.53 4.28
N ALA A 326 13.70 7.20 4.35
CA ALA A 326 14.60 7.40 3.23
C ALA A 326 15.84 6.53 3.48
N PRO A 327 16.27 5.68 2.54
CA PRO A 327 17.58 5.06 2.67
C PRO A 327 18.65 6.14 2.46
N LEU A 328 19.36 6.51 3.52
CA LEU A 328 20.68 7.15 3.40
C LEU A 328 21.75 6.09 3.69
N MET A 329 22.50 5.74 2.64
CA MET A 329 23.70 4.88 2.59
C MET A 329 23.55 3.42 3.04
#